data_AF-A0A3E4MKR8-F1
#
_entry.id   AF-A0A3E4MKR8-F1
#
_cell.length_a   1.000
_cell.length_b   1.000
_cell.length_c   1.000
_cell.angle_alpha   90.00
_cell.angle_beta   90.00
_cell.angle_gamma   90.00
#
_symmetry.space_group_name_H-M   'P 1'
#
loop_
_entity.id
_entity.type
_entity.pdbx_description
1 polymer ?
#
loop_
_entity_poly.entity_id
_entity_poly.type
_entity_poly.pdbx_seq_one_letter_code
_entity_poly.pdbx_strand_id
1 'polypeptide(L)'
;MEQKKKKQEDVLVVRDEKTGEISVVAGLDARGYPKRAQAKAEHSQEFLRFDRHGDAIDNFMRNFYRQCKEPTRFGFYRVAAETVEALLPVIKDLLKDPVANADLLAPHKVDTSAYQQAEEQQAAEGVKRENAETETEGQQAAEEVKRENAETEAEEQQVAEEAKREDAETETEEQQVAEEAKTENTEENNVEQKTDEKMEEMKQKNQEQQPQATETQTAQGQQPAQEGQAQAKPEKPNLIADSDVDWKELEQFGVKRENLSEKDMKALMNYGKTRLVTVEPVLGGERYELQARLSLQKAEDGKLKLTPHFVRHEPRLDVPYNGYTFTDEDKQALKQTGNLGKLVNVADTKTGEMRLAYVSIDRLTNEIVDVPTNKVRIPNRIGLTELSKAEQEILRAGLALPKEVTLKGGRKFEAMLQVNADKRDVEFLPEHLWQGQSQRRGNGQEKKQKSPEAPDATGQQQKEDGNQENGQRRNRSWTNEDGSIRPIGKWKDDKFTEQQKADYVAGKVVVLANAKDDKGQPCTKYLKFDREKGRPLTYSENPDLAQTVAPSNESRTQLAVNNEGKTNEATRHVKEPLQQGQTAPKDDAQKQQQEKPKKSKGMKVS
;
A
#
# COMPACT_ATOMS: atom_id res chain seq x y z
N MET A 1 49.35 -47.62 34.68
CA MET A 1 49.36 -46.72 33.50
C MET A 1 48.00 -46.83 32.85
N GLU A 2 47.13 -45.88 33.12
CA GLU A 2 45.79 -45.83 32.56
C GLU A 2 45.88 -45.07 31.23
N GLN A 3 45.79 -45.80 30.10
CA GLN A 3 45.74 -45.18 28.79
C GLN A 3 44.41 -44.42 28.68
N LYS A 4 44.45 -43.09 28.79
CA LYS A 4 43.31 -42.22 28.44
C LYS A 4 42.90 -42.58 27.01
N LYS A 5 41.68 -43.12 26.82
CA LYS A 5 41.04 -43.24 25.50
C LYS A 5 41.11 -41.87 24.83
N LYS A 6 41.91 -41.71 23.77
CA LYS A 6 41.88 -40.52 22.91
C LYS A 6 40.45 -40.37 22.39
N LYS A 7 39.80 -39.22 22.67
CA LYS A 7 38.54 -38.86 22.02
C LYS A 7 38.81 -38.74 20.52
N GLN A 8 38.13 -39.55 19.72
CA GLN A 8 38.26 -39.52 18.26
C GLN A 8 37.35 -38.41 17.74
N GLU A 9 37.91 -37.23 17.51
CA GLU A 9 37.20 -36.09 16.94
C GLU A 9 37.37 -36.08 15.42
N ASP A 10 36.26 -35.95 14.71
CA ASP A 10 36.23 -35.71 13.27
C ASP A 10 35.90 -34.23 13.00
N VAL A 11 36.30 -33.75 11.82
CA VAL A 11 35.98 -32.42 11.29
C VAL A 11 35.15 -32.54 10.03
N LEU A 12 34.28 -31.55 9.81
CA LEU A 12 33.41 -31.50 8.65
C LEU A 12 34.12 -30.75 7.53
N VAL A 13 34.19 -31.38 6.37
CA VAL A 13 34.73 -30.83 5.13
C VAL A 13 33.57 -30.60 4.17
N VAL A 14 33.58 -29.45 3.52
CA VAL A 14 32.59 -29.09 2.51
C VAL A 14 33.26 -28.92 1.15
N ARG A 15 32.61 -29.45 0.12
CA ARG A 15 32.89 -29.19 -1.29
C ARG A 15 31.74 -28.39 -1.87
N ASP A 16 32.05 -27.29 -2.53
CA ASP A 16 31.09 -26.57 -3.35
C ASP A 16 31.04 -27.22 -4.74
N GLU A 17 29.92 -27.83 -5.11
CA GLU A 17 29.78 -28.54 -6.40
C GLU A 17 29.88 -27.58 -7.60
N LYS A 18 29.60 -26.28 -7.43
CA LYS A 18 29.69 -25.29 -8.52
C LYS A 18 31.13 -24.84 -8.78
N THR A 19 31.92 -24.66 -7.73
CA THR A 19 33.30 -24.13 -7.85
C THR A 19 34.37 -25.21 -7.77
N GLY A 20 34.02 -26.42 -7.29
CA GLY A 20 34.96 -27.50 -7.00
C GLY A 20 35.89 -27.20 -5.81
N GLU A 21 35.64 -26.11 -5.09
CA GLU A 21 36.46 -25.69 -3.96
C GLU A 21 36.16 -26.55 -2.73
N ILE A 22 37.20 -26.95 -2.02
CA ILE A 22 37.10 -27.76 -0.80
C ILE A 22 37.67 -26.99 0.39
N SER A 23 36.97 -27.02 1.52
CA SER A 23 37.37 -26.32 2.74
C SER A 23 36.86 -27.03 3.99
N VAL A 24 37.46 -26.71 5.14
CA VAL A 24 36.95 -27.19 6.44
C VAL A 24 35.83 -26.26 6.90
N VAL A 25 34.76 -26.84 7.43
CA VAL A 25 33.62 -26.10 7.95
C VAL A 25 33.93 -25.61 9.35
N ALA A 26 33.72 -24.32 9.58
CA ALA A 26 33.84 -23.65 10.88
C ALA A 26 32.48 -23.33 11.53
N GLY A 27 31.38 -23.75 10.89
CA GLY A 27 30.00 -23.44 11.27
C GLY A 27 29.18 -22.96 10.08
N LEU A 28 28.07 -22.27 10.35
CA LEU A 28 27.28 -21.57 9.33
C LEU A 28 27.59 -20.08 9.38
N ASP A 29 27.61 -19.41 8.23
CA ASP A 29 27.64 -17.96 8.13
C ASP A 29 26.25 -17.36 8.37
N ALA A 30 26.17 -16.04 8.52
CA ALA A 30 24.90 -15.34 8.77
C ALA A 30 23.85 -15.50 7.65
N ARG A 31 24.24 -16.05 6.49
CA ARG A 31 23.37 -16.33 5.35
C ARG A 31 23.01 -17.80 5.22
N GLY A 32 23.35 -18.62 6.24
CA GLY A 32 23.07 -20.06 6.26
C GLY A 32 24.00 -20.91 5.40
N TYR A 33 25.07 -20.32 4.82
CA TYR A 33 26.06 -21.07 4.04
C TYR A 33 27.17 -21.62 4.94
N PRO A 34 27.89 -22.68 4.53
CA PRO A 34 29.00 -23.21 5.31
C PRO A 34 30.11 -22.15 5.45
N LYS A 35 30.44 -21.77 6.68
CA LYS A 35 31.59 -20.92 6.99
C LYS A 35 32.86 -21.73 6.72
N ARG A 36 33.73 -21.22 5.85
CA ARG A 36 34.94 -21.93 5.39
C ARG A 36 36.18 -21.49 6.15
N ALA A 37 37.00 -22.45 6.56
CA ALA A 37 38.31 -22.24 7.19
C ALA A 37 39.40 -23.00 6.42
N GLN A 38 40.65 -22.50 6.51
CA GLN A 38 41.80 -23.16 5.89
C GLN A 38 42.16 -24.43 6.66
N ALA A 39 42.48 -25.51 5.95
CA ALA A 39 42.79 -26.81 6.53
C ALA A 39 44.23 -26.92 7.04
N LYS A 40 44.63 -25.99 7.91
CA LYS A 40 45.96 -25.97 8.54
C LYS A 40 45.82 -26.11 10.05
N ALA A 41 46.80 -26.72 10.70
CA ALA A 41 46.84 -26.83 12.16
C ALA A 41 46.65 -25.49 12.89
N GLU A 42 47.14 -24.38 12.30
CA GLU A 42 47.00 -23.01 12.82
C GLU A 42 45.53 -22.56 12.96
N HIS A 43 44.65 -23.02 12.08
CA HIS A 43 43.21 -22.70 12.09
C HIS A 43 42.37 -23.77 12.78
N SER A 44 43.01 -24.77 13.41
CA SER A 44 42.30 -25.93 13.93
C SER A 44 41.31 -25.63 15.05
N GLN A 45 41.45 -24.48 15.72
CA GLN A 45 40.50 -24.00 16.74
C GLN A 45 39.18 -23.49 16.14
N GLU A 46 39.19 -23.12 14.85
CA GLU A 46 38.00 -22.64 14.14
C GLU A 46 37.15 -23.78 13.60
N PHE A 47 37.69 -25.01 13.55
CA PHE A 47 37.02 -26.14 12.90
C PHE A 47 35.82 -26.60 13.69
N LEU A 48 34.74 -26.92 12.98
CA LEU A 48 33.61 -27.64 13.54
C LEU A 48 34.05 -29.08 13.80
N ARG A 49 34.38 -29.36 15.06
CA ARG A 49 34.75 -30.70 15.55
C ARG A 49 33.55 -31.40 16.15
N PHE A 50 33.42 -32.68 15.88
CA PHE A 50 32.36 -33.51 16.45
C PHE A 50 32.89 -34.89 16.79
N ASP A 51 32.28 -35.49 17.80
CA ASP A 51 32.46 -36.90 18.10
C ASP A 51 31.76 -37.73 17.00
N ARG A 52 32.40 -38.81 16.55
CA ARG A 52 31.83 -39.76 15.58
C ARG A 52 30.47 -40.32 15.97
N HIS A 53 30.16 -40.32 17.26
CA HIS A 53 28.91 -40.85 17.81
C HIS A 53 28.04 -39.76 18.46
N GLY A 54 28.34 -38.48 18.26
CA GLY A 54 27.62 -37.36 18.86
C GLY A 54 26.63 -36.67 17.91
N ASP A 55 25.62 -36.02 18.49
CA ASP A 55 24.53 -35.35 17.75
C ASP A 55 24.93 -34.01 17.09
N ALA A 56 26.19 -33.59 17.24
CA ALA A 56 26.64 -32.28 16.76
C ALA A 56 26.57 -32.15 15.23
N ILE A 57 26.86 -33.22 14.49
CA ILE A 57 26.74 -33.25 13.03
C ILE A 57 25.27 -33.21 12.60
N ASP A 58 24.39 -33.93 13.29
CA ASP A 58 22.94 -33.95 13.01
C ASP A 58 22.32 -32.57 13.24
N ASN A 59 22.70 -31.90 14.32
CA ASN A 59 22.27 -30.54 14.62
C ASN A 59 22.77 -29.54 13.58
N PHE A 60 24.01 -29.69 13.12
CA PHE A 60 24.54 -28.88 12.04
C PHE A 60 23.73 -29.10 10.75
N MET A 61 23.52 -30.36 10.33
CA MET A 61 22.81 -30.68 9.08
C MET A 61 21.34 -30.22 9.11
N ARG A 62 20.63 -30.42 10.23
CA ARG A 62 19.25 -29.90 10.39
C ARG A 62 19.19 -28.38 10.25
N ASN A 63 20.13 -27.67 10.86
CA ASN A 63 20.19 -26.22 10.76
C ASN A 63 20.62 -25.74 9.36
N PHE A 64 21.53 -26.47 8.72
CA PHE A 64 22.02 -26.17 7.38
C PHE A 64 20.91 -26.32 6.32
N TYR A 65 20.20 -27.46 6.30
CA TYR A 65 19.09 -27.65 5.37
C TYR A 65 17.95 -26.65 5.60
N ARG A 66 17.70 -26.26 6.86
CA ARG A 66 16.68 -25.24 7.17
C ARG A 66 17.06 -23.81 6.73
N GLN A 67 18.35 -23.46 6.72
CA GLN A 67 18.80 -22.06 6.59
C GLN A 67 19.49 -21.77 5.25
N CYS A 68 20.04 -22.79 4.59
CA CYS A 68 20.73 -22.62 3.33
C CYS A 68 19.73 -22.55 2.16
N LYS A 69 19.91 -21.58 1.26
CA LYS A 69 19.03 -21.44 0.08
C LYS A 69 19.24 -22.51 -0.99
N GLU A 70 20.40 -23.17 -1.00
CA GLU A 70 20.75 -24.26 -1.94
C GLU A 70 21.52 -25.36 -1.19
N PRO A 71 20.90 -26.10 -0.26
CA PRO A 71 21.65 -27.03 0.60
C PRO A 71 22.25 -28.20 -0.21
N THR A 72 21.58 -28.63 -1.28
CA THR A 72 22.01 -29.72 -2.17
C THR A 72 23.21 -29.37 -3.05
N ARG A 73 23.61 -28.10 -3.12
CA ARG A 73 24.83 -27.65 -3.83
C ARG A 73 26.12 -28.13 -3.14
N PHE A 74 26.04 -28.48 -1.87
CA PHE A 74 27.23 -28.73 -1.06
C PHE A 74 27.38 -30.22 -0.78
N GLY A 75 28.55 -30.77 -1.12
CA GLY A 75 28.95 -32.11 -0.75
C GLY A 75 29.69 -32.10 0.59
N PHE A 76 29.30 -32.98 1.52
CA PHE A 76 29.91 -33.05 2.86
C PHE A 76 30.71 -34.32 3.06
N TYR A 77 31.88 -34.15 3.67
CA TYR A 77 32.81 -35.23 3.98
C TYR A 77 33.31 -35.10 5.42
N ARG A 78 33.56 -36.21 6.09
CA ARG A 78 34.16 -36.26 7.43
C ARG A 78 35.60 -36.76 7.35
N VAL A 79 36.47 -36.13 8.12
CA VAL A 79 37.89 -36.50 8.22
C VAL A 79 38.32 -36.43 9.67
N ALA A 80 39.20 -37.33 10.13
CA ALA A 80 39.70 -37.24 11.50
C ALA A 80 40.50 -35.95 11.70
N ALA A 81 40.22 -35.23 12.79
CA ALA A 81 40.78 -33.91 13.06
C ALA A 81 42.32 -33.91 13.06
N GLU A 82 42.94 -34.97 13.59
CA GLU A 82 44.41 -35.14 13.63
C GLU A 82 45.04 -35.30 12.23
N THR A 83 44.25 -35.66 11.21
CA THR A 83 44.74 -36.02 9.86
C THR A 83 44.22 -35.12 8.74
N VAL A 84 43.39 -34.12 9.04
CA VAL A 84 42.72 -33.30 8.03
C VAL A 84 43.70 -32.55 7.13
N GLU A 85 44.80 -32.04 7.67
CA GLU A 85 45.81 -31.31 6.91
C GLU A 85 46.49 -32.19 5.85
N ALA A 86 46.72 -33.46 6.16
CA ALA A 86 47.36 -34.42 5.25
C ALA A 86 46.36 -35.06 4.27
N LEU A 87 45.12 -35.33 4.69
CA LEU A 87 44.12 -36.02 3.87
C LEU A 87 43.33 -35.09 2.95
N LEU A 88 43.18 -33.80 3.27
CA LEU A 88 42.38 -32.90 2.45
C LEU A 88 42.92 -32.75 1.01
N PRO A 89 44.24 -32.65 0.75
CA PRO A 89 44.77 -32.65 -0.61
C PRO A 89 44.42 -33.93 -1.38
N VAL A 90 44.49 -35.10 -0.73
CA VAL A 90 44.16 -36.39 -1.34
C VAL A 90 42.66 -36.47 -1.67
N ILE A 91 41.80 -36.08 -0.73
CA ILE A 91 40.36 -36.02 -0.93
C ILE A 91 40.00 -35.04 -2.05
N LYS A 92 40.68 -33.89 -2.12
CA LYS A 92 40.53 -32.91 -3.20
C LYS A 92 40.84 -33.52 -4.57
N ASP A 93 41.89 -34.32 -4.67
CA ASP A 93 42.26 -34.98 -5.93
C ASP A 93 41.29 -36.09 -6.31
N LEU A 94 40.82 -36.89 -5.36
CA LEU A 94 39.78 -37.91 -5.59
C LEU A 94 38.45 -37.29 -6.06
N LEU A 95 38.11 -36.10 -5.54
CA LEU A 95 36.89 -35.36 -5.88
C LEU A 95 36.94 -34.62 -7.23
N LYS A 96 38.04 -34.73 -7.97
CA LYS A 96 38.09 -34.34 -9.40
C LYS A 96 37.28 -35.31 -10.26
N ASP A 97 37.24 -36.59 -9.88
CA ASP A 97 36.39 -37.61 -10.50
C ASP A 97 35.68 -38.43 -9.40
N PRO A 98 34.58 -37.91 -8.84
CA PRO A 98 33.90 -38.53 -7.71
C PRO A 98 33.21 -39.85 -8.07
N VAL A 99 32.89 -40.07 -9.36
CA VAL A 99 32.24 -41.30 -9.83
C VAL A 99 33.25 -42.44 -9.91
N ALA A 100 34.43 -42.19 -10.49
CA ALA A 100 35.49 -43.18 -10.56
C ALA A 100 36.08 -43.53 -9.17
N ASN A 101 36.04 -42.57 -8.23
CA ASN A 101 36.60 -42.72 -6.89
C ASN A 101 35.55 -42.97 -5.79
N ALA A 102 34.32 -43.36 -6.16
CA ALA A 102 33.20 -43.48 -5.23
C ALA A 102 33.50 -44.38 -4.02
N ASP A 103 34.15 -45.53 -4.25
CA ASP A 103 34.50 -46.49 -3.18
C ASP A 103 35.51 -45.92 -2.18
N LEU A 104 36.44 -45.08 -2.64
CA LEU A 104 37.46 -44.43 -1.80
C LEU A 104 36.88 -43.24 -1.02
N LEU A 105 35.85 -42.60 -1.57
CA LEU A 105 35.17 -41.45 -0.94
C LEU A 105 34.06 -41.89 0.02
N ALA A 106 33.46 -43.06 -0.19
CA ALA A 106 32.33 -43.56 0.59
C ALA A 106 32.55 -43.55 2.12
N PRO A 107 33.72 -43.95 2.68
CA PRO A 107 33.95 -43.91 4.13
C PRO A 107 33.90 -42.50 4.74
N HIS A 108 34.22 -41.51 3.90
CA HIS A 108 34.29 -40.10 4.27
C HIS A 108 33.01 -39.34 3.93
N LYS A 109 32.15 -39.84 3.03
CA LYS A 109 30.94 -39.14 2.62
C LYS A 109 29.94 -39.08 3.78
N VAL A 110 29.37 -37.90 4.01
CA VAL A 110 28.27 -37.73 4.96
C VAL A 110 26.95 -37.90 4.21
N ASP A 111 26.08 -38.77 4.72
CA ASP A 111 24.74 -38.96 4.15
C ASP A 111 23.81 -37.83 4.62
N THR A 112 23.24 -37.11 3.67
CA THR A 112 22.34 -36.00 3.92
C THR A 112 20.90 -36.26 3.46
N SER A 113 20.62 -37.45 2.93
CA SER A 113 19.33 -37.80 2.32
C SER A 113 18.16 -37.66 3.29
N ALA A 114 18.34 -38.04 4.56
CA ALA A 114 17.32 -37.95 5.58
C ALA A 114 16.88 -36.50 5.87
N TYR A 115 17.81 -35.54 5.86
CA TYR A 115 17.47 -34.13 6.11
C TYR A 115 16.79 -33.50 4.89
N GLN A 116 17.22 -33.89 3.68
CA GLN A 116 16.59 -33.45 2.45
C GLN A 116 15.12 -33.93 2.36
N GLN A 117 14.87 -35.22 2.63
CA GLN A 117 13.51 -35.77 2.61
C GLN A 117 12.61 -35.13 3.68
N ALA A 118 13.14 -34.85 4.87
CA ALA A 118 12.40 -34.19 5.94
C ALA A 118 11.99 -32.75 5.57
N GLU A 119 12.87 -32.01 4.89
CA GLU A 119 12.57 -30.64 4.42
C GLU A 119 11.52 -30.67 3.29
N GLU A 120 11.66 -31.57 2.32
CA GLU A 120 10.71 -31.74 1.22
C GLU A 120 9.30 -32.17 1.72
N GLN A 121 9.22 -33.02 2.74
CA GLN A 121 7.96 -33.41 3.38
C GLN A 121 7.31 -32.26 4.14
N GLN A 122 8.07 -31.45 4.88
CA GLN A 122 7.54 -30.27 5.58
C GLN A 122 7.03 -29.22 4.61
N ALA A 123 7.73 -29.01 3.48
CA ALA A 123 7.24 -28.14 2.41
C ALA A 123 5.93 -28.66 1.81
N ALA A 124 5.82 -29.97 1.56
CA ALA A 124 4.60 -30.58 1.00
C ALA A 124 3.41 -30.62 1.99
N GLU A 125 3.65 -30.83 3.29
CA GLU A 125 2.60 -30.76 4.32
C GLU A 125 2.11 -29.33 4.56
N GLY A 126 2.98 -28.33 4.45
CA GLY A 126 2.59 -26.91 4.48
C GLY A 126 1.56 -26.58 3.40
N VAL A 127 1.83 -26.99 2.16
CA VAL A 127 0.91 -26.78 1.03
C VAL A 127 -0.41 -27.57 1.20
N LYS A 128 -0.37 -28.76 1.81
CA LYS A 128 -1.60 -29.54 2.05
C LYS A 128 -2.48 -28.98 3.16
N ARG A 129 -1.91 -28.40 4.22
CA ARG A 129 -2.70 -27.72 5.28
C ARG A 129 -3.37 -26.46 4.74
N GLU A 130 -2.66 -25.68 3.96
CA GLU A 130 -3.17 -24.46 3.33
C GLU A 130 -4.37 -24.73 2.39
N ASN A 131 -4.34 -25.86 1.67
CA ASN A 131 -5.43 -26.28 0.80
C ASN A 131 -6.63 -26.90 1.55
N ALA A 132 -6.43 -27.46 2.75
CA ALA A 132 -7.52 -28.05 3.53
C ALA A 132 -8.30 -27.00 4.32
N GLU A 133 -7.61 -25.96 4.81
CA GLU A 133 -8.24 -24.84 5.54
C GLU A 133 -9.14 -24.00 4.62
N THR A 134 -8.76 -23.83 3.35
CA THR A 134 -9.53 -23.12 2.33
C THR A 134 -10.83 -23.83 1.92
N GLU A 135 -10.91 -25.15 2.00
CA GLU A 135 -12.15 -25.90 1.70
C GLU A 135 -13.18 -25.83 2.85
N THR A 136 -12.71 -25.77 4.11
CA THR A 136 -13.60 -25.64 5.28
C THR A 136 -14.18 -24.24 5.43
N GLU A 137 -13.41 -23.18 5.15
CA GLU A 137 -13.90 -21.80 5.17
C GLU A 137 -14.96 -21.54 4.09
N GLY A 138 -14.81 -22.16 2.91
CA GLY A 138 -15.78 -22.04 1.82
C GLY A 138 -17.17 -22.62 2.15
N GLN A 139 -17.25 -23.64 3.01
CA GLN A 139 -18.52 -24.24 3.42
C GLN A 139 -19.22 -23.43 4.52
N GLN A 140 -18.47 -22.83 5.44
CA GLN A 140 -19.02 -21.98 6.49
C GLN A 140 -19.51 -20.64 5.94
N ALA A 141 -18.75 -20.01 5.03
CA ALA A 141 -19.17 -18.78 4.36
C ALA A 141 -20.46 -18.96 3.53
N ALA A 142 -20.67 -20.13 2.92
CA ALA A 142 -21.89 -20.41 2.16
C ALA A 142 -23.14 -20.62 3.05
N GLU A 143 -22.95 -21.03 4.30
CA GLU A 143 -24.04 -21.19 5.28
C GLU A 143 -24.38 -19.86 5.96
N GLU A 144 -23.38 -19.02 6.19
CA GLU A 144 -23.53 -17.69 6.80
C GLU A 144 -24.22 -16.70 5.84
N VAL A 145 -23.86 -16.72 4.55
CA VAL A 145 -24.55 -15.92 3.50
C VAL A 145 -26.03 -16.30 3.35
N LYS A 146 -26.40 -17.56 3.65
CA LYS A 146 -27.81 -17.97 3.65
C LYS A 146 -28.59 -17.46 4.86
N ARG A 147 -27.93 -17.24 6.00
CA ARG A 147 -28.55 -16.65 7.20
C ARG A 147 -28.69 -15.14 7.06
N GLU A 148 -27.66 -14.44 6.60
CA GLU A 148 -27.71 -12.98 6.40
C GLU A 148 -28.79 -12.58 5.39
N ASN A 149 -28.94 -13.32 4.29
CA ASN A 149 -29.97 -13.04 3.29
C ASN A 149 -31.40 -13.24 3.84
N ALA A 150 -31.59 -14.12 4.84
CA ALA A 150 -32.90 -14.35 5.45
C ALA A 150 -33.24 -13.28 6.51
N GLU A 151 -32.25 -12.73 7.20
CA GLU A 151 -32.45 -11.61 8.15
C GLU A 151 -32.69 -10.28 7.43
N THR A 152 -32.03 -10.04 6.30
CA THR A 152 -32.26 -8.82 5.48
C THR A 152 -33.66 -8.78 4.86
N GLU A 153 -34.19 -9.91 4.41
CA GLU A 153 -35.58 -9.99 3.91
C GLU A 153 -36.63 -9.71 5.01
N ALA A 154 -36.30 -10.00 6.28
CA ALA A 154 -37.19 -9.74 7.41
C ALA A 154 -37.15 -8.26 7.86
N GLU A 155 -35.97 -7.63 7.85
CA GLU A 155 -35.83 -6.19 8.12
C GLU A 155 -36.46 -5.32 7.04
N GLU A 156 -36.30 -5.66 5.75
CA GLU A 156 -36.94 -4.91 4.66
C GLU A 156 -38.47 -4.94 4.71
N GLN A 157 -39.06 -6.03 5.22
CA GLN A 157 -40.52 -6.12 5.42
C GLN A 157 -41.02 -5.25 6.58
N GLN A 158 -40.23 -5.10 7.64
CA GLN A 158 -40.59 -4.22 8.77
C GLN A 158 -40.49 -2.74 8.40
N VAL A 159 -39.44 -2.34 7.70
CA VAL A 159 -39.25 -0.94 7.25
C VAL A 159 -40.35 -0.54 6.24
N ALA A 160 -40.78 -1.47 5.38
CA ALA A 160 -41.87 -1.22 4.43
C ALA A 160 -43.26 -1.14 5.08
N GLU A 161 -43.46 -1.74 6.26
CA GLU A 161 -44.72 -1.63 7.02
C GLU A 161 -44.76 -0.33 7.84
N GLU A 162 -43.63 0.11 8.41
CA GLU A 162 -43.52 1.38 9.14
C GLU A 162 -43.73 2.59 8.23
N ALA A 163 -43.11 2.61 7.04
CA ALA A 163 -43.27 3.69 6.07
C ALA A 163 -44.73 3.86 5.60
N LYS A 164 -45.51 2.77 5.54
CA LYS A 164 -46.93 2.83 5.19
C LYS A 164 -47.81 3.39 6.32
N ARG A 165 -47.36 3.35 7.57
CA ARG A 165 -48.08 3.95 8.71
C ARG A 165 -47.81 5.44 8.79
N GLU A 166 -46.58 5.90 8.55
CA GLU A 166 -46.24 7.33 8.53
C GLU A 166 -46.95 8.08 7.38
N ASP A 167 -47.00 7.50 6.17
CA ASP A 167 -47.70 8.12 5.03
C ASP A 167 -49.22 8.26 5.30
N ALA A 168 -49.83 7.34 6.05
CA ALA A 168 -51.25 7.38 6.39
C ALA A 168 -51.60 8.43 7.46
N GLU A 169 -50.67 8.75 8.38
CA GLU A 169 -50.88 9.78 9.41
C GLU A 169 -50.77 11.20 8.83
N THR A 170 -49.90 11.41 7.84
CA THR A 170 -49.75 12.71 7.16
C THR A 170 -50.95 13.09 6.28
N GLU A 171 -51.62 12.13 5.63
CA GLU A 171 -52.86 12.38 4.88
C GLU A 171 -54.06 12.76 5.78
N THR A 172 -54.05 12.35 7.05
CA THR A 172 -55.11 12.72 8.01
C THR A 172 -54.96 14.12 8.59
N GLU A 173 -53.74 14.64 8.76
CA GLU A 173 -53.51 16.02 9.21
C GLU A 173 -53.82 17.05 8.12
N GLU A 174 -53.51 16.77 6.85
CA GLU A 174 -53.85 17.69 5.75
C GLU A 174 -55.36 17.82 5.49
N GLN A 175 -56.15 16.80 5.85
CA GLN A 175 -57.61 16.86 5.76
C GLN A 175 -58.25 17.68 6.90
N GLN A 176 -57.65 17.75 8.09
CA GLN A 176 -58.14 18.57 9.20
C GLN A 176 -57.89 20.07 8.97
N VAL A 177 -56.73 20.44 8.43
CA VAL A 177 -56.39 21.85 8.14
C VAL A 177 -57.26 22.43 7.01
N ALA A 178 -57.70 21.60 6.07
CA ALA A 178 -58.58 22.02 4.97
C ALA A 178 -60.06 22.14 5.39
N GLU A 179 -60.46 21.53 6.50
CA GLU A 179 -61.83 21.61 7.04
C GLU A 179 -62.01 22.81 7.99
N GLU A 180 -61.00 23.16 8.80
CA GLU A 180 -61.03 24.36 9.66
C GLU A 180 -61.06 25.68 8.86
N ALA A 181 -60.43 25.73 7.69
CA ALA A 181 -60.45 26.91 6.82
C ALA A 181 -61.82 27.16 6.14
N LYS A 182 -62.79 26.25 6.25
CA LYS A 182 -64.14 26.41 5.70
C LYS A 182 -65.18 26.84 6.73
N THR A 183 -64.85 26.83 8.03
CA THR A 183 -65.75 27.24 9.11
C THR A 183 -65.57 28.69 9.59
N GLU A 184 -64.52 29.39 9.18
CA GLU A 184 -64.19 30.75 9.69
C GLU A 184 -64.73 31.91 8.83
N ASN A 185 -65.62 31.65 7.87
CA ASN A 185 -66.17 32.66 6.95
C ASN A 185 -67.68 32.92 7.14
N THR A 186 -68.21 32.74 8.36
CA THR A 186 -69.64 32.97 8.67
C THR A 186 -69.92 33.74 9.98
N GLU A 187 -68.91 34.31 10.65
CA GLU A 187 -69.14 35.17 11.83
C GLU A 187 -68.38 36.51 11.78
N GLU A 188 -68.44 37.22 10.66
CA GLU A 188 -68.39 38.69 10.70
C GLU A 188 -69.82 39.22 10.90
N ASN A 189 -70.25 39.33 12.16
CA ASN A 189 -71.20 40.35 12.60
C ASN A 189 -71.49 40.22 14.10
N ASN A 190 -70.55 40.63 14.97
CA ASN A 190 -70.93 41.41 16.14
C ASN A 190 -69.73 42.04 16.86
N VAL A 191 -69.86 43.33 17.16
CA VAL A 191 -69.09 44.12 18.14
C VAL A 191 -67.75 44.72 17.65
N GLU A 192 -67.88 45.73 16.79
CA GLU A 192 -67.27 47.03 17.13
C GLU A 192 -67.72 47.43 18.54
N GLN A 193 -66.78 47.49 19.47
CA GLN A 193 -66.70 48.41 20.61
C GLN A 193 -65.94 47.74 21.76
N LYS A 194 -64.90 48.45 22.22
CA LYS A 194 -64.05 48.19 23.40
C LYS A 194 -62.84 47.31 23.11
N THR A 195 -61.74 47.91 22.67
CA THR A 195 -60.67 48.36 23.59
C THR A 195 -59.48 48.93 22.81
N ASP A 196 -59.67 50.17 22.34
CA ASP A 196 -58.62 51.13 21.93
C ASP A 196 -57.81 51.67 23.14
N GLU A 197 -57.51 50.86 24.16
CA GLU A 197 -56.97 51.40 25.41
C GLU A 197 -55.72 50.70 25.97
N LYS A 198 -55.05 49.80 25.23
CA LYS A 198 -53.92 49.08 25.86
C LYS A 198 -52.71 48.71 25.01
N MET A 199 -52.51 49.36 23.85
CA MET A 199 -51.26 49.20 23.10
C MET A 199 -50.60 50.51 22.65
N GLU A 200 -51.05 51.65 23.19
CA GLU A 200 -50.41 52.97 23.01
C GLU A 200 -49.64 53.43 24.26
N GLU A 201 -49.37 52.52 25.21
CA GLU A 201 -48.78 52.85 26.51
C GLU A 201 -47.61 51.93 26.89
N MET A 202 -46.68 51.64 25.97
CA MET A 202 -45.32 51.19 26.39
C MET A 202 -44.22 51.29 25.33
N LYS A 203 -44.35 52.22 24.37
CA LYS A 203 -43.29 52.45 23.36
C LYS A 203 -42.84 53.91 23.21
N GLN A 204 -43.02 54.74 24.24
CA GLN A 204 -42.41 56.08 24.34
C GLN A 204 -42.06 56.47 25.80
N LYS A 205 -40.80 56.25 26.18
CA LYS A 205 -39.97 56.90 27.23
C LYS A 205 -38.79 55.94 27.49
N ASN A 206 -37.50 56.28 27.45
CA ASN A 206 -36.86 57.56 27.70
C ASN A 206 -35.39 57.48 27.20
N GLN A 207 -35.06 58.26 26.17
CA GLN A 207 -33.84 59.09 26.10
C GLN A 207 -34.20 60.36 26.89
N GLU A 208 -33.43 61.02 27.76
CA GLU A 208 -32.01 61.34 27.95
C GLU A 208 -31.82 61.76 29.43
N GLN A 209 -30.58 61.73 29.96
CA GLN A 209 -29.84 62.92 30.42
C GLN A 209 -28.55 62.56 31.18
N GLN A 210 -27.50 63.30 30.83
CA GLN A 210 -26.13 63.37 31.39
C GLN A 210 -26.11 64.31 32.64
N PRO A 211 -25.03 64.40 33.46
CA PRO A 211 -23.93 65.33 33.13
C PRO A 211 -22.51 64.98 33.68
N GLN A 212 -21.59 65.92 33.39
CA GLN A 212 -20.12 66.03 33.34
C GLN A 212 -19.27 65.97 34.63
N ALA A 213 -17.94 65.75 34.42
CA ALA A 213 -16.77 66.60 34.82
C ALA A 213 -15.59 65.77 35.39
N THR A 214 -14.28 66.02 35.26
CA THR A 214 -13.31 66.74 34.39
C THR A 214 -11.90 66.33 34.88
N GLU A 215 -10.85 66.56 34.06
CA GLU A 215 -9.39 66.72 34.36
C GLU A 215 -8.46 65.50 34.14
N THR A 216 -7.22 65.57 33.62
CA THR A 216 -6.44 66.49 32.73
C THR A 216 -5.16 65.71 32.29
N GLN A 217 -4.68 65.95 31.05
CA GLN A 217 -3.34 65.87 30.38
C GLN A 217 -2.10 65.33 31.17
N THR A 218 -1.02 64.74 30.62
CA THR A 218 -0.12 65.12 29.49
C THR A 218 0.88 63.97 29.15
N ALA A 219 1.64 64.16 28.06
CA ALA A 219 2.53 63.22 27.35
C ALA A 219 3.98 63.01 27.88
N GLN A 220 4.64 62.01 27.27
CA GLN A 220 6.09 61.77 27.02
C GLN A 220 6.86 60.71 27.84
N GLY A 221 7.42 59.73 27.12
CA GLY A 221 8.53 58.86 27.56
C GLY A 221 8.67 57.53 26.79
N GLN A 222 9.48 57.48 25.71
CA GLN A 222 10.16 56.26 25.19
C GLN A 222 11.19 55.80 26.26
N GLN A 223 11.57 54.55 26.54
CA GLN A 223 11.89 53.32 25.78
C GLN A 223 12.25 52.21 26.85
N PRO A 224 12.73 50.98 26.53
CA PRO A 224 12.07 49.75 26.08
C PRO A 224 12.12 48.54 27.06
N ALA A 225 11.50 47.42 26.63
CA ALA A 225 11.73 46.01 26.98
C ALA A 225 10.97 45.38 28.16
N GLN A 226 10.03 44.47 27.84
CA GLN A 226 10.14 43.06 28.23
C GLN A 226 9.28 42.18 27.32
N GLU A 227 9.87 41.06 26.90
CA GLU A 227 9.36 40.07 25.96
C GLU A 227 8.01 39.50 26.42
N GLY A 228 6.97 39.78 25.63
CA GLY A 228 5.67 39.14 25.76
C GLY A 228 5.79 37.66 25.37
N GLN A 229 5.60 36.79 26.36
CA GLN A 229 5.44 35.35 26.20
C GLN A 229 4.49 35.05 25.06
N ALA A 230 4.99 34.32 24.06
CA ALA A 230 4.16 33.68 23.05
C ALA A 230 3.16 32.77 23.78
N GLN A 231 1.89 33.15 23.78
CA GLN A 231 0.81 32.29 24.25
C GLN A 231 0.85 30.99 23.44
N ALA A 232 1.25 29.90 24.11
CA ALA A 232 1.21 28.56 23.55
C ALA A 232 -0.22 28.24 23.14
N LYS A 233 -0.40 27.95 21.84
CA LYS A 233 -1.64 27.39 21.31
C LYS A 233 -1.98 26.14 22.14
N PRO A 234 -3.23 25.96 22.62
CA PRO A 234 -3.57 24.80 23.42
C PRO A 234 -3.24 23.53 22.64
N GLU A 235 -2.36 22.71 23.20
CA GLU A 235 -2.01 21.43 22.61
C GLU A 235 -3.25 20.55 22.58
N LYS A 236 -3.49 19.88 21.44
CA LYS A 236 -4.55 18.89 21.35
C LYS A 236 -4.27 17.79 22.38
N PRO A 237 -5.27 17.37 23.18
CA PRO A 237 -5.09 16.29 24.13
C PRO A 237 -4.67 15.00 23.41
N ASN A 238 -3.85 14.19 24.10
CA ASN A 238 -3.42 12.88 23.60
C ASN A 238 -4.62 11.94 23.43
N LEU A 239 -4.52 11.01 22.48
CA LEU A 239 -5.54 9.98 22.24
C LEU A 239 -5.54 8.87 23.30
N ILE A 240 -4.45 8.75 24.05
CA ILE A 240 -4.27 7.79 25.14
C ILE A 240 -4.07 8.59 26.44
N ALA A 241 -4.82 8.24 27.49
CA ALA A 241 -4.59 8.81 28.81
C ALA A 241 -3.38 8.15 29.48
N ASP A 242 -2.64 8.93 30.25
CA ASP A 242 -1.43 8.46 30.94
C ASP A 242 -1.70 7.27 31.88
N SER A 243 -2.90 7.24 32.47
CA SER A 243 -3.40 6.19 33.36
C SER A 243 -3.70 4.86 32.66
N ASP A 244 -3.89 4.89 31.34
CA ASP A 244 -4.27 3.69 30.57
C ASP A 244 -3.06 2.85 30.16
N VAL A 245 -1.84 3.38 30.35
CA VAL A 245 -0.59 2.76 29.93
C VAL A 245 0.07 2.06 31.12
N ASP A 246 0.33 0.75 30.99
CA ASP A 246 1.14 0.03 31.97
C ASP A 246 2.63 0.33 31.74
N TRP A 247 3.11 1.39 32.39
CA TRP A 247 4.51 1.81 32.32
C TRP A 247 5.50 0.76 32.83
N LYS A 248 5.05 -0.28 33.56
CA LYS A 248 5.93 -1.38 33.97
C LYS A 248 6.35 -2.25 32.79
N GLU A 249 5.56 -2.33 31.72
CA GLU A 249 5.95 -3.05 30.51
C GLU A 249 7.20 -2.42 29.86
N LEU A 250 7.34 -1.09 29.90
CA LEU A 250 8.54 -0.40 29.40
C LEU A 250 9.79 -0.81 30.18
N GLU A 251 9.68 -0.93 31.50
CA GLU A 251 10.79 -1.35 32.36
C GLU A 251 11.22 -2.79 32.11
N GLN A 252 10.30 -3.68 31.71
CA GLN A 252 10.63 -5.06 31.30
C GLN A 252 11.54 -5.08 30.07
N PHE A 253 11.43 -4.08 29.20
CA PHE A 253 12.30 -3.86 28.05
C PHE A 253 13.49 -2.94 28.37
N GLY A 254 13.78 -2.66 29.65
CA GLY A 254 14.91 -1.80 30.05
C GLY A 254 14.73 -0.33 29.71
N VAL A 255 13.54 0.11 29.33
CA VAL A 255 13.24 1.50 28.96
C VAL A 255 12.58 2.21 30.13
N LYS A 256 13.18 3.30 30.59
CA LYS A 256 12.52 4.21 31.52
C LYS A 256 11.73 5.26 30.76
N ARG A 257 10.54 5.61 31.29
CA ARG A 257 9.67 6.65 30.72
C ARG A 257 10.40 7.98 30.49
N GLU A 258 11.26 8.37 31.43
CA GLU A 258 12.07 9.59 31.41
C GLU A 258 13.14 9.62 30.31
N ASN A 259 13.51 8.46 29.75
CA ASN A 259 14.48 8.37 28.66
C ASN A 259 13.83 8.56 27.28
N LEU A 260 12.49 8.61 27.20
CA LEU A 260 11.79 8.90 25.96
C LEU A 260 11.77 10.41 25.72
N SER A 261 12.14 10.83 24.51
CA SER A 261 12.02 12.24 24.15
C SER A 261 10.55 12.68 24.12
N GLU A 262 10.29 13.97 24.24
CA GLU A 262 8.94 14.55 24.13
C GLU A 262 8.23 14.12 22.82
N LYS A 263 8.96 14.04 21.71
CA LYS A 263 8.41 13.59 20.42
C LYS A 263 8.03 12.11 20.44
N ASP A 264 8.86 11.28 21.06
CA ASP A 264 8.62 9.85 21.16
C ASP A 264 7.45 9.56 22.10
N MET A 265 7.38 10.27 23.23
CA MET A 265 6.25 10.24 24.15
C MET A 265 4.95 10.65 23.45
N LYS A 266 4.98 11.77 22.73
CA LYS A 266 3.82 12.26 21.97
C LYS A 266 3.38 11.28 20.89
N ALA A 267 4.31 10.65 20.18
CA ALA A 267 3.98 9.60 19.22
C ALA A 267 3.31 8.41 19.91
N LEU A 268 3.91 7.90 20.98
CA LEU A 268 3.43 6.73 21.73
C LEU A 268 2.01 6.95 22.28
N MET A 269 1.75 8.12 22.88
CA MET A 269 0.43 8.51 23.41
C MET A 269 -0.63 8.79 22.34
N ASN A 270 -0.27 8.73 21.06
CA ASN A 270 -1.17 8.94 19.94
C ASN A 270 -1.16 7.77 18.93
N TYR A 271 -0.93 6.54 19.43
CA TYR A 271 -0.86 5.31 18.62
C TYR A 271 0.20 5.33 17.51
N GLY A 272 1.18 6.22 17.61
CA GLY A 272 2.35 6.27 16.75
C GLY A 272 3.48 5.40 17.30
N LYS A 273 4.47 5.13 16.43
CA LYS A 273 5.72 4.49 16.82
C LYS A 273 6.74 5.55 17.26
N THR A 274 7.50 5.27 18.31
CA THR A 274 8.68 6.07 18.68
C THR A 274 9.73 6.06 17.57
N ARG A 275 10.77 6.89 17.67
CA ARG A 275 12.04 6.64 16.98
C ARG A 275 12.74 5.41 17.59
N LEU A 276 13.92 5.08 17.07
CA LEU A 276 14.74 4.01 17.63
C LEU A 276 15.12 4.34 19.08
N VAL A 277 14.85 3.38 19.95
CA VAL A 277 15.22 3.36 21.36
C VAL A 277 15.97 2.06 21.65
N THR A 278 16.95 2.14 22.55
CA THR A 278 17.63 0.95 23.06
C THR A 278 16.68 0.23 24.02
N VAL A 279 16.51 -1.07 23.80
CA VAL A 279 15.71 -1.97 24.64
C VAL A 279 16.57 -3.15 25.08
N GLU A 280 16.28 -3.68 26.26
CA GLU A 280 16.98 -4.81 26.87
C GLU A 280 16.04 -5.98 27.18
N PRO A 281 15.38 -6.60 26.18
CA PRO A 281 14.52 -7.75 26.42
C PRO A 281 15.30 -8.95 26.96
N VAL A 282 14.62 -9.75 27.79
CA VAL A 282 15.09 -11.07 28.19
C VAL A 282 14.56 -12.10 27.19
N LEU A 283 15.47 -12.67 26.38
CA LEU A 283 15.15 -13.68 25.37
C LEU A 283 15.93 -14.96 25.70
N GLY A 284 15.25 -16.08 25.89
CA GLY A 284 15.93 -17.34 26.24
C GLY A 284 16.67 -17.33 27.59
N GLY A 285 16.29 -16.42 28.51
CA GLY A 285 16.93 -16.26 29.83
C GLY A 285 18.13 -15.30 29.86
N GLU A 286 18.55 -14.77 28.71
CA GLU A 286 19.64 -13.79 28.61
C GLU A 286 19.12 -12.41 28.23
N ARG A 287 19.80 -11.35 28.68
CA ARG A 287 19.50 -9.96 28.32
C ARG A 287 20.24 -9.58 27.05
N TYR A 288 19.51 -9.01 26.09
CA TYR A 288 20.07 -8.54 24.82
C TYR A 288 19.85 -7.04 24.68
N GLU A 289 20.91 -6.27 24.42
CA GLU A 289 20.78 -4.87 24.04
C GLU A 289 20.44 -4.75 22.55
N LEU A 290 19.24 -4.30 22.24
CA LEU A 290 18.70 -4.21 20.87
C LEU A 290 18.15 -2.81 20.58
N GLN A 291 18.07 -2.46 19.30
CA GLN A 291 17.35 -1.26 18.84
C GLN A 291 15.92 -1.65 18.43
N ALA A 292 14.93 -0.87 18.87
CA ALA A 292 13.54 -1.05 18.49
C ALA A 292 12.80 0.29 18.40
N ARG A 293 11.68 0.30 17.66
CA ARG A 293 10.63 1.31 17.85
C ARG A 293 9.55 0.73 18.75
N LEU A 294 8.90 1.55 19.57
CA LEU A 294 7.84 1.11 20.46
C LEU A 294 6.49 1.67 19.98
N SER A 295 5.43 0.88 20.07
CA SER A 295 4.06 1.32 19.87
C SER A 295 3.14 0.78 20.97
N LEU A 296 2.00 1.45 21.17
CA LEU A 296 0.91 0.96 22.00
C LEU A 296 -0.22 0.49 21.11
N GLN A 297 -0.74 -0.70 21.36
CA GLN A 297 -1.88 -1.27 20.64
C GLN A 297 -2.94 -1.75 21.63
N LYS A 298 -4.22 -1.50 21.33
CA LYS A 298 -5.31 -2.09 22.10
C LYS A 298 -5.39 -3.59 21.81
N ALA A 299 -5.34 -4.42 22.84
CA ALA A 299 -5.64 -5.84 22.79
C ALA A 299 -7.17 -6.08 22.72
N GLU A 300 -7.58 -7.34 22.53
CA GLU A 300 -9.00 -7.74 22.47
C GLU A 300 -9.76 -7.42 23.76
N ASP A 301 -9.09 -7.48 24.91
CA ASP A 301 -9.63 -7.11 26.22
C ASP A 301 -9.72 -5.59 26.45
N GLY A 302 -9.37 -4.79 25.43
CA GLY A 302 -9.37 -3.33 25.47
C GLY A 302 -8.15 -2.70 26.15
N LYS A 303 -7.26 -3.50 26.77
CA LYS A 303 -6.04 -2.97 27.43
C LYS A 303 -5.00 -2.57 26.40
N LEU A 304 -4.17 -1.59 26.75
CA LEU A 304 -3.03 -1.21 25.94
C LEU A 304 -1.86 -2.15 26.19
N LYS A 305 -1.33 -2.70 25.10
CA LYS A 305 -0.14 -3.56 25.07
C LYS A 305 1.02 -2.81 24.41
N LEU A 306 2.18 -2.80 25.06
CA LEU A 306 3.42 -2.32 24.46
C LEU A 306 3.95 -3.34 23.45
N THR A 307 4.20 -2.87 22.24
CA THR A 307 4.73 -3.71 21.15
C THR A 307 6.09 -3.17 20.69
N PRO A 308 7.18 -3.94 20.89
CA PRO A 308 8.49 -3.61 20.34
C PRO A 308 8.61 -4.06 18.87
N HIS A 309 9.07 -3.15 18.02
CA HIS A 309 9.39 -3.36 16.62
C HIS A 309 10.90 -3.32 16.44
N PHE A 310 11.54 -4.48 16.56
CA PHE A 310 13.00 -4.61 16.50
C PHE A 310 13.56 -4.34 15.10
N VAL A 311 14.76 -3.78 15.04
CA VAL A 311 15.47 -3.57 13.77
C VAL A 311 15.87 -4.91 13.15
N ARG A 312 15.46 -5.13 11.91
CA ARG A 312 15.80 -6.29 11.10
C ARG A 312 16.90 -5.93 10.10
N HIS A 313 17.73 -6.91 9.74
CA HIS A 313 18.72 -6.72 8.69
C HIS A 313 18.08 -6.43 7.32
N GLU A 314 16.99 -7.12 7.01
CA GLU A 314 16.23 -6.93 5.77
C GLU A 314 14.72 -7.16 5.98
N PRO A 315 13.86 -6.55 5.15
CA PRO A 315 12.43 -6.82 5.16
C PRO A 315 12.15 -8.24 4.67
N ARG A 316 11.24 -8.93 5.36
CA ARG A 316 10.88 -10.32 5.08
C ARG A 316 9.85 -10.40 3.94
N LEU A 317 10.33 -10.24 2.72
CA LEU A 317 9.51 -10.19 1.50
C LEU A 317 9.37 -11.55 0.79
N ASP A 318 10.01 -12.58 1.33
CA ASP A 318 10.07 -13.95 0.82
C ASP A 318 8.91 -14.83 1.28
N VAL A 319 8.14 -14.37 2.27
CA VAL A 319 6.95 -15.05 2.78
C VAL A 319 5.70 -14.21 2.54
N PRO A 320 4.50 -14.84 2.46
CA PRO A 320 3.25 -14.09 2.44
C PRO A 320 3.12 -13.17 3.65
N TYR A 321 2.64 -11.96 3.41
CA TYR A 321 2.38 -10.95 4.43
C TYR A 321 0.88 -10.74 4.55
N ASN A 322 0.29 -11.14 5.67
CA ASN A 322 -1.15 -11.00 5.96
C ASN A 322 -2.03 -11.51 4.80
N GLY A 323 -1.75 -12.73 4.30
CA GLY A 323 -2.46 -13.34 3.18
C GLY A 323 -2.06 -12.82 1.80
N TYR A 324 -1.23 -11.78 1.70
CA TYR A 324 -0.75 -11.25 0.44
C TYR A 324 0.65 -11.79 0.08
N THR A 325 0.77 -12.42 -1.09
CA THR A 325 2.07 -12.85 -1.62
C THR A 325 2.65 -11.78 -2.53
N PHE A 326 3.81 -11.23 -2.15
CA PHE A 326 4.49 -10.21 -2.95
C PHE A 326 5.03 -10.77 -4.27
N THR A 327 4.71 -10.10 -5.38
CA THR A 327 5.34 -10.38 -6.68
C THR A 327 6.78 -9.86 -6.70
N ASP A 328 7.55 -10.20 -7.74
CA ASP A 328 8.92 -9.69 -7.86
C ASP A 328 8.94 -8.17 -8.11
N GLU A 329 7.93 -7.63 -8.79
CA GLU A 329 7.73 -6.19 -8.93
C GLU A 329 7.46 -5.52 -7.58
N ASP A 330 6.67 -6.15 -6.73
CA ASP A 330 6.36 -5.65 -5.39
C ASP A 330 7.62 -5.58 -4.52
N LYS A 331 8.40 -6.67 -4.55
CA LYS A 331 9.68 -6.74 -3.85
C LYS A 331 10.63 -5.65 -4.35
N GLN A 332 10.67 -5.41 -5.66
CA GLN A 332 11.49 -4.34 -6.24
C GLN A 332 11.00 -2.96 -5.80
N ALA A 333 9.70 -2.69 -5.85
CA ALA A 333 9.12 -1.40 -5.43
C ALA A 333 9.37 -1.13 -3.95
N LEU A 334 9.15 -2.12 -3.09
CA LEU A 334 9.41 -2.02 -1.66
C LEU A 334 10.91 -1.82 -1.37
N LYS A 335 11.81 -2.55 -2.03
CA LYS A 335 13.27 -2.36 -1.86
C LYS A 335 13.77 -1.02 -2.38
N GLN A 336 13.22 -0.54 -3.50
CA GLN A 336 13.66 0.71 -4.12
C GLN A 336 13.11 1.92 -3.38
N THR A 337 11.86 1.89 -2.95
CA THR A 337 11.15 3.11 -2.54
C THR A 337 10.74 3.08 -1.07
N GLY A 338 10.69 1.88 -0.49
CA GLY A 338 10.08 1.62 0.81
C GLY A 338 8.55 1.55 0.77
N ASN A 339 7.90 1.76 -0.38
CA ASN A 339 6.45 1.75 -0.51
C ASN A 339 6.02 0.82 -1.66
N LEU A 340 4.88 0.15 -1.52
CA LEU A 340 4.45 -0.86 -2.49
C LEU A 340 4.05 -0.24 -3.84
N GLY A 341 3.53 0.99 -3.85
CA GLY A 341 3.14 1.66 -5.09
C GLY A 341 1.77 1.29 -5.64
N LYS A 342 1.01 0.45 -4.94
CA LYS A 342 -0.36 0.05 -5.28
C LYS A 342 -1.14 -0.32 -4.03
N LEU A 343 -2.46 -0.40 -4.17
CA LEU A 343 -3.34 -0.96 -3.16
C LEU A 343 -3.39 -2.49 -3.28
N VAL A 344 -3.40 -3.17 -2.13
CA VAL A 344 -3.53 -4.62 -2.05
C VAL A 344 -4.51 -5.00 -0.96
N ASN A 345 -5.15 -6.16 -1.11
CA ASN A 345 -5.95 -6.74 -0.05
C ASN A 345 -5.03 -7.51 0.90
N VAL A 346 -5.07 -7.16 2.17
CA VAL A 346 -4.36 -7.83 3.26
C VAL A 346 -5.35 -8.15 4.37
N ALA A 347 -5.16 -9.28 5.04
CA ALA A 347 -5.94 -9.67 6.20
C ALA A 347 -5.63 -8.73 7.37
N ASP A 348 -6.66 -8.28 8.08
CA ASP A 348 -6.45 -7.68 9.39
C ASP A 348 -5.97 -8.74 10.38
N THR A 349 -4.86 -8.50 11.06
CA THR A 349 -4.26 -9.50 11.96
C THR A 349 -5.13 -9.82 13.19
N LYS A 350 -6.17 -9.03 13.46
CA LYS A 350 -7.10 -9.24 14.58
C LYS A 350 -8.39 -9.91 14.12
N THR A 351 -9.00 -9.41 13.05
CA THR A 351 -10.32 -9.90 12.60
C THR A 351 -10.23 -10.95 11.50
N GLY A 352 -9.08 -11.08 10.82
CA GLY A 352 -8.92 -11.92 9.64
C GLY A 352 -9.53 -11.33 8.36
N GLU A 353 -10.33 -10.25 8.47
CA GLU A 353 -11.02 -9.64 7.35
C GLU A 353 -10.06 -9.08 6.32
N MET A 354 -10.31 -9.38 5.05
CA MET A 354 -9.54 -8.85 3.93
C MET A 354 -9.92 -7.38 3.69
N ARG A 355 -8.93 -6.49 3.78
CA ARG A 355 -9.12 -5.05 3.57
C ARG A 355 -8.11 -4.46 2.61
N LEU A 356 -8.57 -3.48 1.84
CA LEU A 356 -7.72 -2.73 0.92
C LEU A 356 -6.78 -1.81 1.73
N ALA A 357 -5.48 -1.97 1.53
CA ALA A 357 -4.45 -1.29 2.32
C ALA A 357 -3.30 -0.77 1.47
N TYR A 358 -2.62 0.25 1.99
CA TYR A 358 -1.27 0.61 1.57
C TYR A 358 -0.28 -0.24 2.35
N VAL A 359 0.79 -0.66 1.68
CA VAL A 359 1.88 -1.43 2.29
C VAL A 359 3.20 -0.67 2.11
N SER A 360 4.00 -0.62 3.16
CA SER A 360 5.32 0.04 3.15
C SER A 360 6.29 -0.67 4.09
N ILE A 361 7.57 -0.38 3.95
CA ILE A 361 8.62 -0.77 4.88
C ILE A 361 8.89 0.40 5.82
N ASP A 362 8.82 0.12 7.12
CA ASP A 362 9.39 0.99 8.13
C ASP A 362 10.91 1.04 7.94
N ARG A 363 11.41 2.19 7.47
CA ARG A 363 12.82 2.38 7.12
C ARG A 363 13.78 2.28 8.30
N LEU A 364 13.29 2.39 9.54
CA LEU A 364 14.12 2.27 10.73
C LEU A 364 14.25 0.82 11.19
N THR A 365 13.22 -0.01 10.96
CA THR A 365 13.16 -1.37 11.51
C THR A 365 13.19 -2.46 10.44
N ASN A 366 13.06 -2.09 9.16
CA ASN A 366 12.82 -3.01 8.04
C ASN A 366 11.58 -3.89 8.23
N GLU A 367 10.64 -3.46 9.07
CA GLU A 367 9.35 -4.12 9.25
C GLU A 367 8.40 -3.75 8.11
N ILE A 368 7.64 -4.72 7.62
CA ILE A 368 6.55 -4.47 6.66
C ILE A 368 5.34 -4.02 7.47
N VAL A 369 4.73 -2.93 7.04
CA VAL A 369 3.60 -2.28 7.71
C VAL A 369 2.50 -2.05 6.70
N ASP A 370 1.26 -2.34 7.08
CA ASP A 370 0.08 -1.95 6.33
C ASP A 370 -0.82 -0.96 7.10
N VAL A 371 -1.59 -0.21 6.33
CA VAL A 371 -2.64 0.66 6.86
C VAL A 371 -3.84 0.66 5.90
N PRO A 372 -5.08 0.53 6.40
CA PRO A 372 -6.23 0.57 5.52
C PRO A 372 -6.40 1.95 4.90
N THR A 373 -7.00 1.99 3.70
CA THR A 373 -7.09 3.22 2.91
C THR A 373 -7.82 4.36 3.62
N ASN A 374 -8.83 4.03 4.44
CA ASN A 374 -9.60 4.99 5.24
C ASN A 374 -8.83 5.58 6.45
N LYS A 375 -7.66 5.04 6.79
CA LYS A 375 -6.82 5.52 7.90
C LYS A 375 -5.60 6.33 7.44
N VAL A 376 -5.51 6.66 6.14
CA VAL A 376 -4.45 7.49 5.58
C VAL A 376 -4.98 8.87 5.20
N ARG A 377 -4.23 9.90 5.57
CA ARG A 377 -4.54 11.26 5.17
C ARG A 377 -3.87 11.59 3.84
N ILE A 378 -4.68 11.97 2.84
CA ILE A 378 -4.19 12.59 1.60
C ILE A 378 -4.50 14.10 1.68
N PRO A 379 -3.49 14.96 1.87
CA PRO A 379 -3.72 16.40 2.00
C PRO A 379 -4.09 17.02 0.64
N ASN A 380 -4.80 18.15 0.68
CA ASN A 380 -5.07 18.99 -0.49
C ASN A 380 -3.89 19.89 -0.88
N ARG A 381 -2.86 20.01 -0.02
CA ARG A 381 -1.70 20.87 -0.22
C ARG A 381 -0.48 20.30 0.51
N ILE A 382 0.67 20.39 -0.13
CA ILE A 382 1.98 20.10 0.47
C ILE A 382 2.79 21.40 0.52
N GLY A 383 3.14 21.86 1.72
CA GLY A 383 3.76 23.17 1.91
C GLY A 383 2.82 24.29 1.44
N LEU A 384 3.22 25.01 0.39
CA LEU A 384 2.42 26.01 -0.31
C LEU A 384 1.85 25.49 -1.64
N THR A 385 2.25 24.31 -2.11
CA THR A 385 1.80 23.71 -3.39
C THR A 385 0.48 22.97 -3.23
N GLU A 386 -0.54 23.37 -3.98
CA GLU A 386 -1.83 22.67 -4.04
C GLU A 386 -1.74 21.36 -4.84
N LEU A 387 -2.50 20.37 -4.38
CA LEU A 387 -2.71 19.09 -5.06
C LEU A 387 -4.10 19.08 -5.68
N SER A 388 -4.17 18.96 -7.00
CA SER A 388 -5.45 18.80 -7.71
C SER A 388 -6.16 17.51 -7.31
N LYS A 389 -7.45 17.39 -7.61
CA LYS A 389 -8.22 16.15 -7.32
C LYS A 389 -7.60 14.92 -7.99
N ALA A 390 -7.17 15.04 -9.24
CA ALA A 390 -6.50 13.97 -9.97
C ALA A 390 -5.16 13.57 -9.32
N GLU A 391 -4.37 14.54 -8.85
CA GLU A 391 -3.12 14.27 -8.14
C GLU A 391 -3.37 13.56 -6.80
N GLN A 392 -4.43 13.94 -6.10
CA GLN A 392 -4.84 13.24 -4.89
C GLN A 392 -5.33 11.81 -5.21
N GLU A 393 -5.98 11.57 -6.34
CA GLU A 393 -6.41 10.23 -6.78
C GLU A 393 -5.20 9.33 -7.11
N ILE A 394 -4.15 9.88 -7.73
CA ILE A 394 -2.88 9.16 -7.92
C ILE A 394 -2.33 8.67 -6.58
N LEU A 395 -2.29 9.55 -5.58
CA LEU A 395 -1.82 9.20 -4.24
C LEU A 395 -2.78 8.22 -3.54
N ARG A 396 -4.10 8.37 -3.70
CA ARG A 396 -5.11 7.44 -3.17
C ARG A 396 -4.96 6.04 -3.76
N ALA A 397 -4.49 5.92 -5.00
CA ALA A 397 -4.17 4.64 -5.62
C ALA A 397 -2.84 4.03 -5.13
N GLY A 398 -2.10 4.74 -4.27
CA GLY A 398 -0.78 4.34 -3.76
C GLY A 398 0.38 4.65 -4.71
N LEU A 399 0.09 5.25 -5.87
CA LEU A 399 1.07 5.54 -6.90
C LEU A 399 1.96 6.73 -6.50
N ALA A 400 3.16 6.77 -7.07
CA ALA A 400 4.07 7.89 -6.90
C ALA A 400 3.70 9.05 -7.83
N LEU A 401 3.76 10.27 -7.30
CA LEU A 401 3.38 11.51 -7.96
C LEU A 401 4.61 12.45 -8.09
N PRO A 402 5.16 12.67 -9.29
CA PRO A 402 6.14 13.72 -9.52
C PRO A 402 5.49 15.10 -9.41
N LYS A 403 6.04 15.99 -8.58
CA LYS A 403 5.50 17.33 -8.34
C LYS A 403 6.60 18.33 -7.98
N GLU A 404 6.51 19.55 -8.51
CA GLU A 404 7.28 20.68 -7.98
C GLU A 404 6.62 21.18 -6.68
N VAL A 405 7.33 21.06 -5.57
CA VAL A 405 6.83 21.45 -4.25
C VAL A 405 7.49 22.76 -3.81
N THR A 406 6.68 23.70 -3.37
CA THR A 406 7.09 24.93 -2.70
C THR A 406 6.84 24.77 -1.20
N LEU A 407 7.90 24.82 -0.39
CA LEU A 407 7.77 24.77 1.07
C LEU A 407 7.29 26.11 1.63
N LYS A 408 6.87 26.11 2.91
CA LYS A 408 6.43 27.34 3.61
C LYS A 408 7.49 28.44 3.63
N GLY A 409 8.78 28.07 3.62
CA GLY A 409 9.90 29.00 3.52
C GLY A 409 10.22 29.50 2.10
N GLY A 410 9.38 29.20 1.10
CA GLY A 410 9.56 29.65 -0.30
C GLY A 410 10.51 28.80 -1.15
N ARG A 411 11.29 27.88 -0.56
CA ARG A 411 12.14 26.95 -1.31
C ARG A 411 11.30 26.06 -2.23
N LYS A 412 11.68 25.99 -3.50
CA LYS A 412 11.08 25.12 -4.53
C LYS A 412 12.04 24.00 -4.93
N PHE A 413 11.49 22.82 -5.20
CA PHE A 413 12.23 21.69 -5.75
C PHE A 413 11.27 20.65 -6.35
N GLU A 414 11.75 19.87 -7.31
CA GLU A 414 11.05 18.70 -7.81
C GLU A 414 11.14 17.56 -6.80
N ALA A 415 10.01 16.89 -6.55
CA ALA A 415 9.92 15.78 -5.64
C ALA A 415 9.04 14.66 -6.21
N MET A 416 9.31 13.45 -5.75
CA MET A 416 8.39 12.32 -5.89
C MET A 416 7.63 12.15 -4.59
N LEU A 417 6.31 12.30 -4.64
CA LEU A 417 5.41 12.15 -3.50
C LEU A 417 4.75 10.76 -3.54
N GLN A 418 4.63 10.09 -2.40
CA GLN A 418 3.94 8.81 -2.34
C GLN A 418 3.36 8.56 -0.95
N VAL A 419 2.27 7.81 -0.86
CA VAL A 419 1.73 7.36 0.43
C VAL A 419 2.70 6.41 1.11
N ASN A 420 2.92 6.61 2.41
CA ASN A 420 3.67 5.70 3.26
C ASN A 420 2.78 5.20 4.41
N ALA A 421 2.70 3.87 4.54
CA ALA A 421 1.81 3.21 5.50
C ALA A 421 2.22 3.47 6.96
N ASP A 422 3.52 3.49 7.25
CA ASP A 422 4.04 3.73 8.60
C ASP A 422 3.74 5.16 9.09
N LYS A 423 3.86 6.15 8.20
CA LYS A 423 3.55 7.56 8.48
C LYS A 423 2.05 7.87 8.43
N ARG A 424 1.26 7.04 7.75
CA ARG A 424 -0.16 7.28 7.42
C ARG A 424 -0.41 8.62 6.72
N ASP A 425 0.57 9.06 5.94
CA ASP A 425 0.60 10.35 5.24
C ASP A 425 1.38 10.22 3.93
N VAL A 426 1.33 11.26 3.12
CA VAL A 426 2.13 11.43 1.91
C VAL A 426 3.54 11.84 2.31
N GLU A 427 4.54 11.09 1.84
CA GLU A 427 5.95 11.40 2.07
C GLU A 427 6.66 11.88 0.80
N PHE A 428 7.76 12.61 1.02
CA PHE A 428 8.76 12.88 0.01
C PHE A 428 9.68 11.67 -0.08
N LEU A 429 9.74 11.09 -1.26
CA LEU A 429 10.65 10.00 -1.51
C LEU A 429 12.09 10.53 -1.64
N PRO A 430 13.09 9.86 -1.03
CA PRO A 430 14.48 10.29 -1.09
C PRO A 430 15.00 10.46 -2.52
N GLU A 431 15.63 11.60 -2.80
CA GLU A 431 16.00 12.03 -4.15
C GLU A 431 16.87 11.01 -4.90
N HIS A 432 17.82 10.38 -4.20
CA HIS A 432 18.73 9.38 -4.75
C HIS A 432 18.02 8.13 -5.31
N LEU A 433 16.79 7.84 -4.86
CA LEU A 433 16.03 6.68 -5.31
C LEU A 433 15.45 6.88 -6.73
N TRP A 434 15.40 8.12 -7.23
CA TRP A 434 14.79 8.48 -8.53
C TRP A 434 15.76 9.20 -9.48
N GLN A 435 16.88 9.72 -8.98
CA GLN A 435 17.93 10.35 -9.80
C GLN A 435 18.67 9.34 -10.71
N GLY A 436 18.66 8.04 -10.42
CA GLY A 436 19.22 7.01 -11.32
C GLY A 436 18.55 6.97 -12.71
N GLN A 437 17.32 7.50 -12.82
CA GLN A 437 16.63 7.68 -14.10
C GLN A 437 17.02 8.99 -14.81
N SER A 438 17.45 10.04 -14.09
CA SER A 438 17.89 11.31 -14.69
C SER A 438 19.36 11.28 -15.13
N GLN A 439 20.23 10.51 -14.46
CA GLN A 439 21.66 10.49 -14.77
C GLN A 439 22.02 9.72 -16.06
N ARG A 440 21.10 8.87 -16.58
CA ARG A 440 21.20 8.35 -17.96
C ARG A 440 20.93 9.40 -19.05
N ARG A 441 20.48 10.62 -18.69
CA ARG A 441 20.36 11.76 -19.62
C ARG A 441 21.57 12.71 -19.62
N GLY A 442 22.58 12.49 -18.79
CA GLY A 442 23.62 13.51 -18.53
C GLY A 442 24.99 13.30 -19.16
N ASN A 443 25.43 12.06 -19.44
CA ASN A 443 26.79 11.80 -19.95
C ASN A 443 26.78 11.12 -21.33
N GLY A 444 26.26 11.84 -22.32
CA GLY A 444 26.62 11.68 -23.72
C GLY A 444 27.69 12.70 -24.11
N GLN A 445 28.80 12.78 -23.37
CA GLN A 445 29.99 13.48 -23.87
C GLN A 445 30.80 12.50 -24.72
N GLU A 446 30.73 12.74 -26.04
CA GLU A 446 31.53 12.12 -27.08
C GLU A 446 33.02 12.11 -26.69
N LYS A 447 33.57 10.92 -26.40
CA LYS A 447 35.00 10.68 -26.64
C LYS A 447 35.14 10.11 -28.05
N LYS A 448 35.42 11.02 -28.99
CA LYS A 448 36.02 10.74 -30.30
C LYS A 448 37.30 9.92 -30.11
N GLN A 449 37.30 8.66 -30.53
CA GLN A 449 38.52 7.97 -30.96
C GLN A 449 38.49 7.85 -32.49
N LYS A 450 39.49 8.48 -33.12
CA LYS A 450 39.80 8.43 -34.55
C LYS A 450 40.27 7.04 -34.96
N SER A 451 39.85 6.59 -36.13
CA SER A 451 40.68 5.88 -37.13
C SER A 451 40.04 5.98 -38.52
N PRO A 452 40.82 5.84 -39.61
CA PRO A 452 40.77 6.79 -40.73
C PRO A 452 40.16 6.24 -42.04
N GLU A 453 40.02 7.20 -42.97
CA GLU A 453 39.91 7.11 -44.44
C GLU A 453 38.54 6.80 -45.09
N ALA A 454 38.12 7.79 -45.89
CA ALA A 454 37.05 7.78 -46.88
C ALA A 454 37.63 7.35 -48.27
N PRO A 455 36.87 7.24 -49.38
CA PRO A 455 36.18 8.41 -49.96
C PRO A 455 34.81 8.17 -50.63
N ASP A 456 34.11 9.29 -50.77
CA ASP A 456 33.18 9.70 -51.84
C ASP A 456 31.96 8.84 -52.20
N ALA A 457 30.76 9.44 -52.12
CA ALA A 457 30.31 10.39 -53.14
C ALA A 457 28.94 10.99 -52.81
N THR A 458 28.80 12.29 -53.07
CA THR A 458 27.58 13.03 -53.47
C THR A 458 26.32 12.89 -52.61
N GLY A 459 25.69 13.93 -52.07
CA GLY A 459 25.71 15.34 -52.37
C GLY A 459 24.34 15.93 -52.00
N GLN A 460 24.35 17.23 -51.72
CA GLN A 460 23.21 18.16 -51.57
C GLN A 460 22.64 18.42 -50.16
N GLN A 461 23.01 19.63 -49.71
CA GLN A 461 22.48 20.42 -48.61
C GLN A 461 21.12 21.08 -48.97
N GLN A 462 20.54 21.70 -47.92
CA GLN A 462 19.58 22.81 -47.88
C GLN A 462 18.10 22.40 -47.78
N LYS A 463 17.23 23.11 -47.05
CA LYS A 463 17.28 24.05 -45.92
C LYS A 463 15.80 24.29 -45.54
N GLU A 464 15.56 24.62 -44.27
CA GLU A 464 14.50 25.47 -43.71
C GLU A 464 12.99 25.21 -44.00
N ASP A 465 12.28 25.16 -42.86
CA ASP A 465 10.97 25.75 -42.53
C ASP A 465 9.75 25.58 -43.44
N GLY A 466 8.64 25.15 -42.83
CA GLY A 466 7.31 25.32 -43.40
C GLY A 466 6.31 24.26 -42.97
N ASN A 467 5.56 24.57 -41.92
CA ASN A 467 4.37 23.85 -41.50
C ASN A 467 3.27 23.93 -42.58
N GLN A 468 2.80 22.80 -43.12
CA GLN A 468 1.39 22.60 -43.53
C GLN A 468 1.09 21.13 -43.90
N GLU A 469 0.31 20.52 -43.02
CA GLU A 469 -0.79 19.57 -43.22
C GLU A 469 -0.89 18.65 -44.46
N ASN A 470 -0.95 17.37 -44.13
CA ASN A 470 -1.96 16.38 -44.53
C ASN A 470 -1.87 15.74 -45.94
N GLY A 471 -1.50 14.45 -45.94
CA GLY A 471 -1.78 13.56 -47.06
C GLY A 471 -0.79 12.42 -47.27
N GLN A 472 -0.76 11.41 -46.38
CA GLN A 472 -0.48 10.02 -46.77
C GLN A 472 -0.71 9.04 -45.61
N ARG A 473 -1.88 8.39 -45.65
CA ARG A 473 -2.15 7.13 -44.97
C ARG A 473 -1.08 6.09 -45.37
N ARG A 474 -0.11 5.84 -44.50
CA ARG A 474 0.62 4.56 -44.49
C ARG A 474 0.09 3.76 -43.31
N ASN A 475 -0.55 2.63 -43.60
CA ASN A 475 -0.97 1.63 -42.64
C ASN A 475 0.25 1.16 -41.84
N ARG A 476 0.58 1.83 -40.73
CA ARG A 476 1.54 1.32 -39.76
C ARG A 476 0.77 0.30 -38.94
N SER A 477 0.98 -0.98 -39.27
CA SER A 477 0.67 -2.06 -38.33
C SER A 477 1.27 -1.69 -36.97
N TRP A 478 0.45 -1.75 -35.91
CA TRP A 478 0.86 -1.51 -34.53
C TRP A 478 1.53 -2.74 -33.91
N THR A 479 1.59 -3.84 -34.66
CA THR A 479 2.27 -5.08 -34.30
C THR A 479 3.34 -5.42 -35.34
N ASN A 480 4.37 -6.11 -34.88
CA ASN A 480 5.37 -6.76 -35.71
C ASN A 480 4.81 -8.06 -36.32
N GLU A 481 5.54 -8.65 -37.27
CA GLU A 481 5.16 -9.90 -37.94
C GLU A 481 5.07 -11.10 -36.96
N ASP A 482 5.79 -11.03 -35.84
CA ASP A 482 5.77 -11.99 -34.73
C ASP A 482 4.60 -11.75 -33.74
N GLY A 483 3.74 -10.76 -34.00
CA GLY A 483 2.64 -10.38 -33.10
C GLY A 483 3.05 -9.53 -31.89
N SER A 484 4.33 -9.17 -31.74
CA SER A 484 4.78 -8.30 -30.65
C SER A 484 4.33 -6.85 -30.89
N ILE A 485 4.00 -6.12 -29.81
CA ILE A 485 3.53 -4.73 -29.89
C ILE A 485 4.69 -3.84 -30.32
N ARG A 486 4.51 -3.06 -31.40
CA ARG A 486 5.55 -2.12 -31.85
C ARG A 486 5.67 -0.95 -30.89
N PRO A 487 6.89 -0.56 -30.47
CA PRO A 487 7.07 0.59 -29.60
C PRO A 487 6.59 1.89 -30.26
N ILE A 488 5.96 2.75 -29.47
CA ILE A 488 5.54 4.09 -29.90
C ILE A 488 6.30 5.14 -29.09
N GLY A 489 6.84 6.16 -29.75
CA GLY A 489 7.60 7.23 -29.09
C GLY A 489 6.74 8.34 -28.48
N LYS A 490 5.50 8.47 -28.95
CA LYS A 490 4.52 9.47 -28.51
C LYS A 490 3.11 9.02 -28.89
N TRP A 491 2.12 9.53 -28.18
CA TRP A 491 0.71 9.41 -28.53
C TRP A 491 0.12 10.81 -28.69
N LYS A 492 -0.29 11.18 -29.92
CA LYS A 492 -0.67 12.56 -30.26
C LYS A 492 0.44 13.56 -29.86
N ASP A 493 0.15 14.49 -28.96
CA ASP A 493 1.07 15.51 -28.45
C ASP A 493 1.93 15.00 -27.26
N ASP A 494 1.52 13.89 -26.64
CA ASP A 494 2.15 13.34 -25.43
C ASP A 494 3.36 12.46 -25.78
N LYS A 495 4.57 12.94 -25.47
CA LYS A 495 5.82 12.15 -25.63
C LYS A 495 5.95 11.11 -24.53
N PHE A 496 6.26 9.87 -24.90
CA PHE A 496 6.38 8.78 -23.94
C PHE A 496 7.75 8.80 -23.25
N THR A 497 7.75 8.57 -21.94
CA THR A 497 8.96 8.18 -21.20
C THR A 497 9.40 6.77 -21.62
N GLU A 498 10.66 6.41 -21.39
CA GLU A 498 11.13 5.04 -21.67
C GLU A 498 10.33 3.98 -20.89
N GLN A 499 9.88 4.30 -19.68
CA GLN A 499 8.99 3.44 -18.90
C GLN A 499 7.63 3.28 -19.59
N GLN A 500 7.01 4.37 -20.05
CA GLN A 500 5.74 4.30 -20.78
C GLN A 500 5.88 3.55 -22.11
N LYS A 501 7.03 3.64 -22.78
CA LYS A 501 7.32 2.83 -23.97
C LYS A 501 7.40 1.33 -23.62
N ALA A 502 8.11 1.00 -22.55
CA ALA A 502 8.25 -0.38 -22.07
C ALA A 502 6.88 -0.95 -21.62
N ASP A 503 6.11 -0.17 -20.85
CA ASP A 503 4.78 -0.54 -20.39
C ASP A 503 3.83 -0.77 -21.57
N TYR A 504 3.84 0.13 -22.56
CA TYR A 504 3.05 -0.02 -23.78
C TYR A 504 3.40 -1.29 -24.57
N VAL A 505 4.70 -1.56 -24.78
CA VAL A 505 5.16 -2.78 -25.49
C VAL A 505 4.82 -4.04 -24.70
N ALA A 506 4.81 -3.96 -23.37
CA ALA A 506 4.35 -5.03 -22.48
C ALA A 506 2.82 -5.18 -22.43
N GLY A 507 2.06 -4.37 -23.17
CA GLY A 507 0.59 -4.42 -23.19
C GLY A 507 -0.09 -3.81 -21.96
N LYS A 508 0.68 -3.12 -21.10
CA LYS A 508 0.18 -2.44 -19.90
C LYS A 508 -0.47 -1.11 -20.26
N VAL A 509 -1.30 -0.61 -19.34
CA VAL A 509 -1.90 0.71 -19.45
C VAL A 509 -0.84 1.80 -19.26
N VAL A 510 -0.79 2.74 -20.19
CA VAL A 510 0.03 3.95 -20.13
C VAL A 510 -0.84 5.15 -19.79
N VAL A 511 -0.49 5.87 -18.73
CA VAL A 511 -1.22 7.07 -18.30
C VAL A 511 -0.72 8.29 -19.08
N LEU A 512 -1.65 9.00 -19.71
CA LEU A 512 -1.44 10.26 -20.42
C LEU A 512 -1.99 11.39 -19.56
N ALA A 513 -1.19 11.89 -18.62
CA ALA A 513 -1.63 12.84 -17.59
C ALA A 513 -2.03 14.24 -18.14
N ASN A 514 -1.54 14.60 -19.33
CA ASN A 514 -1.75 15.92 -19.95
C ASN A 514 -2.44 15.82 -21.32
N ALA A 515 -3.11 14.70 -21.61
CA ALA A 515 -3.78 14.53 -22.88
C ALA A 515 -4.88 15.59 -23.06
N LYS A 516 -5.06 16.13 -24.27
CA LYS A 516 -6.15 17.08 -24.51
C LYS A 516 -7.49 16.36 -24.72
N ASP A 517 -8.54 16.90 -24.13
CA ASP A 517 -9.92 16.55 -24.48
C ASP A 517 -10.35 17.18 -25.81
N ASP A 518 -11.57 16.91 -26.26
CA ASP A 518 -12.10 17.44 -27.53
C ASP A 518 -12.32 18.96 -27.49
N LYS A 519 -12.23 19.58 -26.30
CA LYS A 519 -12.30 21.02 -26.06
C LYS A 519 -10.91 21.66 -25.85
N GLY A 520 -9.84 20.88 -25.98
CA GLY A 520 -8.45 21.33 -25.83
C GLY A 520 -7.95 21.47 -24.39
N GLN A 521 -8.75 21.08 -23.38
CA GLN A 521 -8.34 21.12 -21.97
C GLN A 521 -7.50 19.88 -21.59
N PRO A 522 -6.49 20.03 -20.72
CA PRO A 522 -5.70 18.90 -20.24
C PRO A 522 -6.58 17.97 -19.39
N CYS A 523 -6.53 16.68 -19.71
CA CYS A 523 -7.24 15.61 -19.03
C CYS A 523 -6.36 14.36 -18.96
N THR A 524 -6.62 13.48 -18.00
CA THR A 524 -5.94 12.19 -17.94
C THR A 524 -6.66 11.19 -18.83
N LYS A 525 -5.91 10.52 -19.71
CA LYS A 525 -6.40 9.39 -20.51
C LYS A 525 -5.51 8.17 -20.28
N TYR A 526 -6.09 6.99 -20.39
CA TYR A 526 -5.38 5.72 -20.25
C TYR A 526 -5.23 5.10 -21.63
N LEU A 527 -4.00 4.82 -22.07
CA LEU A 527 -3.73 4.16 -23.34
C LEU A 527 -3.40 2.69 -23.10
N LYS A 528 -4.16 1.77 -23.69
CA LYS A 528 -3.85 0.33 -23.67
C LYS A 528 -3.90 -0.24 -25.07
N PHE A 529 -3.01 -1.19 -25.37
CA PHE A 529 -3.06 -1.95 -26.61
C PHE A 529 -4.23 -2.94 -26.58
N ASP A 530 -5.20 -2.78 -27.47
CA ASP A 530 -6.30 -3.72 -27.65
C ASP A 530 -5.86 -4.81 -28.64
N ARG A 531 -5.73 -6.05 -28.14
CA ARG A 531 -5.25 -7.20 -28.91
C ARG A 531 -6.26 -7.67 -29.96
N GLU A 532 -7.55 -7.52 -29.70
CA GLU A 532 -8.63 -7.90 -30.63
C GLU A 532 -8.71 -6.94 -31.81
N LYS A 533 -8.57 -5.63 -31.53
CA LYS A 533 -8.61 -4.58 -32.55
C LYS A 533 -7.24 -4.30 -33.17
N GLY A 534 -6.19 -4.97 -32.70
CA GLY A 534 -4.82 -4.85 -33.17
C GLY A 534 -4.25 -3.43 -33.09
N ARG A 535 -4.73 -2.60 -32.14
CA ARG A 535 -4.35 -1.19 -32.05
C ARG A 535 -4.46 -0.62 -30.63
N PRO A 536 -3.66 0.40 -30.31
CA PRO A 536 -3.84 1.21 -29.10
C PRO A 536 -5.21 1.92 -29.06
N LEU A 537 -5.86 1.86 -27.89
CA LEU A 537 -7.08 2.59 -27.57
C LEU A 537 -6.88 3.44 -26.32
N THR A 538 -7.53 4.61 -26.32
CA THR A 538 -7.60 5.50 -25.15
C THR A 538 -8.91 5.31 -24.40
N TYR A 539 -8.84 5.25 -23.09
CA TYR A 539 -9.95 5.12 -22.17
C TYR A 539 -9.98 6.33 -21.22
N SER A 540 -11.18 6.76 -20.81
CA SER A 540 -11.37 7.80 -19.79
C SER A 540 -11.04 7.30 -18.38
N GLU A 541 -11.16 6.00 -18.16
CA GLU A 541 -10.90 5.31 -16.90
C GLU A 541 -9.89 4.17 -17.14
N ASN A 542 -9.20 3.72 -16.09
CA ASN A 542 -8.20 2.67 -16.23
C ASN A 542 -8.88 1.32 -16.55
N PRO A 543 -8.68 0.75 -17.76
CA PRO A 543 -9.33 -0.48 -18.16
C PRO A 543 -8.88 -1.71 -17.34
N ASP A 544 -7.74 -1.64 -16.64
CA ASP A 544 -7.25 -2.73 -15.77
C ASP A 544 -7.98 -2.77 -14.43
N LEU A 545 -8.47 -1.62 -13.93
CA LEU A 545 -9.28 -1.55 -12.71
C LEU A 545 -10.72 -2.00 -12.94
N ALA A 546 -11.22 -1.80 -14.17
CA ALA A 546 -12.57 -2.20 -14.57
C ALA A 546 -12.74 -3.72 -14.78
N GLN A 547 -11.64 -4.50 -14.84
CA GLN A 547 -11.68 -5.96 -15.01
C GLN A 547 -11.51 -6.76 -13.71
N THR A 548 -11.12 -6.14 -12.60
CA THR A 548 -10.89 -6.81 -11.29
C THR A 548 -12.03 -6.66 -10.29
N VAL A 549 -13.12 -5.99 -10.65
CA VAL A 549 -14.32 -5.88 -9.81
C VAL A 549 -15.50 -6.24 -10.70
N ALA A 550 -16.22 -7.32 -10.39
CA ALA A 550 -17.53 -7.53 -10.97
C ALA A 550 -18.37 -6.28 -10.64
N PRO A 551 -18.88 -5.52 -11.62
CA PRO A 551 -19.61 -4.30 -11.32
C PRO A 551 -20.80 -4.66 -10.43
N SER A 552 -21.02 -3.88 -9.37
CA SER A 552 -22.18 -4.03 -8.51
C SER A 552 -23.45 -4.05 -9.35
N ASN A 553 -24.47 -4.75 -8.86
CA ASN A 553 -25.75 -4.91 -9.55
C ASN A 553 -26.37 -3.55 -9.95
N GLU A 554 -26.05 -2.49 -9.20
CA GLU A 554 -26.47 -1.11 -9.48
C GLU A 554 -25.82 -0.53 -10.73
N SER A 555 -24.51 -0.76 -10.92
CA SER A 555 -23.77 -0.28 -12.09
C SER A 555 -24.22 -1.02 -13.36
N ARG A 556 -24.57 -2.31 -13.24
CA ARG A 556 -25.19 -3.09 -14.33
C ARG A 556 -26.53 -2.50 -14.78
N THR A 557 -27.38 -2.11 -13.84
CA THR A 557 -28.70 -1.53 -14.13
C THR A 557 -28.56 -0.16 -14.80
N GLN A 558 -27.62 0.66 -14.33
CA GLN A 558 -27.33 1.97 -14.92
C GLN A 558 -26.75 1.86 -16.35
N LEU A 559 -25.80 0.95 -16.59
CA LEU A 559 -25.25 0.69 -17.92
C LEU A 559 -26.30 0.11 -18.88
N ALA A 560 -27.13 -0.82 -18.41
CA ALA A 560 -28.19 -1.44 -19.21
C ALA A 560 -29.26 -0.42 -19.64
N VAL A 561 -29.63 0.52 -18.75
CA VAL A 561 -30.63 1.57 -19.04
C VAL A 561 -30.04 2.69 -19.89
N ASN A 562 -28.82 3.17 -19.57
CA ASN A 562 -28.23 4.32 -20.25
C ASN A 562 -27.56 3.97 -21.59
N ASN A 563 -26.97 2.78 -21.74
CA ASN A 563 -26.21 2.39 -22.94
C ASN A 563 -26.91 1.32 -23.80
N GLU A 564 -27.69 0.42 -23.20
CA GLU A 564 -28.32 -0.71 -23.92
C GLU A 564 -29.82 -0.53 -24.17
N GLY A 565 -30.43 0.55 -23.67
CA GLY A 565 -31.85 0.86 -23.85
C GLY A 565 -32.81 -0.11 -23.14
N LYS A 566 -32.32 -0.92 -22.20
CA LYS A 566 -33.14 -1.81 -21.37
C LYS A 566 -33.88 -0.99 -20.31
N THR A 567 -35.04 -1.43 -19.86
CA THR A 567 -35.85 -0.65 -18.89
C THR A 567 -35.86 -1.30 -17.52
N ASN A 568 -35.54 -0.51 -16.49
CA ASN A 568 -35.78 -0.83 -15.08
C ASN A 568 -37.19 -0.34 -14.70
N GLU A 569 -37.99 -1.15 -14.00
CA GLU A 569 -39.37 -0.80 -13.61
C GLU A 569 -39.42 0.43 -12.70
N ALA A 570 -38.45 0.61 -11.81
CA ALA A 570 -38.38 1.72 -10.86
C ALA A 570 -37.99 3.09 -11.47
N THR A 571 -37.56 3.12 -12.73
CA THR A 571 -37.14 4.34 -13.46
C THR A 571 -37.71 4.40 -14.87
N ARG A 572 -38.88 3.81 -15.07
CA ARG A 572 -39.49 3.60 -16.39
C ARG A 572 -40.01 4.92 -16.96
N HIS A 573 -39.65 5.25 -18.21
CA HIS A 573 -40.04 6.49 -18.92
C HIS A 573 -39.21 7.75 -18.63
N VAL A 574 -38.03 7.60 -18.02
CA VAL A 574 -37.07 8.70 -17.85
C VAL A 574 -36.34 8.96 -19.17
N LYS A 575 -36.37 10.21 -19.65
CA LYS A 575 -35.61 10.66 -20.84
C LYS A 575 -34.17 11.10 -20.54
N GLU A 576 -33.86 11.30 -19.27
CA GLU A 576 -32.56 11.72 -18.76
C GLU A 576 -31.74 10.51 -18.27
N PRO A 577 -30.41 10.51 -18.44
CA PRO A 577 -29.56 9.43 -17.94
C PRO A 577 -29.64 9.30 -16.40
N LEU A 578 -29.65 8.07 -15.89
CA LEU A 578 -29.61 7.82 -14.46
C LEU A 578 -28.27 8.26 -13.85
N GLN A 579 -28.31 8.85 -12.66
CA GLN A 579 -27.12 9.23 -11.88
C GLN A 579 -26.45 8.01 -11.22
N GLN A 580 -25.17 8.12 -10.89
CA GLN A 580 -24.41 7.03 -10.27
C GLN A 580 -25.01 6.66 -8.90
N GLY A 581 -25.41 5.39 -8.74
CA GLY A 581 -26.10 4.90 -7.54
C GLY A 581 -27.63 5.10 -7.54
N GLN A 582 -28.22 5.60 -8.62
CA GLN A 582 -29.66 5.84 -8.69
C GLN A 582 -30.45 4.54 -8.99
N THR A 583 -31.21 4.05 -8.00
CA THR A 583 -32.14 2.91 -8.14
C THR A 583 -33.62 3.31 -8.11
N ALA A 584 -33.93 4.56 -7.74
CA ALA A 584 -35.28 5.15 -7.62
C ALA A 584 -35.35 6.56 -8.28
N PRO A 585 -36.53 7.20 -8.42
CA PRO A 585 -36.64 8.56 -8.94
C PRO A 585 -35.82 9.57 -8.12
N LYS A 586 -35.08 10.47 -8.77
CA LYS A 586 -34.17 11.44 -8.12
C LYS A 586 -34.91 12.63 -7.48
N ASP A 587 -36.11 12.91 -7.97
CA ASP A 587 -36.95 14.04 -7.55
C ASP A 587 -38.42 13.79 -7.94
N ASP A 588 -39.33 14.57 -7.37
CA ASP A 588 -40.77 14.51 -7.65
C ASP A 588 -41.09 14.82 -9.11
N ALA A 589 -40.28 15.64 -9.77
CA ALA A 589 -40.42 15.91 -11.20
C ALA A 589 -40.19 14.64 -12.04
N GLN A 590 -39.19 13.83 -11.68
CA GLN A 590 -38.91 12.54 -12.31
C GLN A 590 -39.97 11.50 -11.91
N LYS A 591 -40.49 11.51 -10.68
CA LYS A 591 -41.60 10.64 -10.25
C LYS A 591 -42.89 10.92 -11.05
N GLN A 592 -43.28 12.20 -11.17
CA GLN A 592 -44.46 12.63 -11.95
C GLN A 592 -44.35 12.37 -13.46
N GLN A 593 -43.13 12.31 -14.03
CA GLN A 593 -42.93 11.92 -15.42
C GLN A 593 -43.16 10.43 -15.66
N GLN A 594 -42.91 9.59 -14.65
CA GLN A 594 -43.07 8.14 -14.72
C GLN A 594 -44.53 7.72 -14.50
N GLU A 595 -45.29 8.49 -13.72
CA GLU A 595 -46.71 8.24 -13.41
C GLU A 595 -47.70 8.72 -14.49
N LYS A 596 -47.24 9.41 -15.55
CA LYS A 596 -48.15 9.92 -16.60
C LYS A 596 -48.69 8.80 -17.52
N PRO A 597 -50.02 8.56 -17.56
CA PRO A 597 -50.60 7.55 -18.45
C PRO A 597 -50.51 7.95 -19.93
N LYS A 598 -50.23 6.97 -20.80
CA LYS A 598 -50.14 7.16 -22.26
C LYS A 598 -51.46 7.69 -22.84
N LYS A 599 -51.46 8.88 -23.44
CA LYS A 599 -52.51 9.30 -24.40
C LYS A 599 -52.48 8.36 -25.61
N SER A 600 -53.48 7.51 -25.74
CA SER A 600 -53.70 6.67 -26.93
C SER A 600 -53.96 7.56 -28.15
N LYS A 601 -53.06 7.53 -29.14
CA LYS A 601 -53.31 8.11 -30.46
C LYS A 601 -54.35 7.24 -31.17
N GLY A 602 -55.44 7.88 -31.59
CA GLY A 602 -56.56 7.25 -32.27
C GLY A 602 -56.16 6.51 -33.55
N MET A 603 -56.81 5.36 -33.72
CA MET A 603 -56.83 4.56 -34.95
C MET A 603 -57.45 5.41 -36.07
N LYS A 604 -56.69 5.70 -37.13
CA LYS A 604 -57.26 6.20 -38.39
C LYS A 604 -57.68 4.99 -39.22
N VAL A 605 -58.97 4.95 -39.53
CA VAL A 605 -59.61 4.06 -40.50
C VAL A 605 -59.12 4.44 -41.91
N SER A 606 -58.69 3.45 -42.69
CA SER A 606 -58.74 3.44 -44.16
C SER A 606 -58.78 1.99 -44.64
#